data_AF-A0A6V7J1G1-F1
#
_entry.id   AF-A0A6V7J1G1-F1
#
_cell.length_a   1.000
_cell.length_b   1.000
_cell.length_c   1.000
_cell.angle_alpha   90.00
_cell.angle_beta   90.00
_cell.angle_gamma   90.00
#
_symmetry.space_group_name_H-M   'P 1'
#
loop_
_entity.id
_entity.type
_entity.pdbx_description
1 polymer ?
#
loop_
_entity_poly.entity_id
_entity_poly.type
_entity_poly.pdbx_seq_one_letter_code
_entity_poly.pdbx_strand_id
1 'polypeptide(L)' 'YVFWIGDLNFRLDGEDLPSEVIDKLIKKNELNLLLARDQLKVVMEKGDAFSEFTEHPIPFPPTYKFEFHSHAYDL' A
#
# COMPACT_ATOMS: atom_id res chain seq x y z
N TYR A 1 -22.11 -5.77 11.90
CA TYR A 1 -20.81 -5.25 11.45
C TYR A 1 -20.16 -6.31 10.58
N VAL A 2 -19.74 -5.93 9.38
CA VAL A 2 -19.02 -6.81 8.46
C VAL A 2 -17.56 -6.38 8.49
N PHE A 3 -16.65 -7.33 8.71
CA PHE A 3 -15.22 -7.09 8.66
C PHE A 3 -14.67 -7.86 7.47
N TRP A 4 -14.03 -7.15 6.55
CA TRP A 4 -13.34 -7.74 5.42
C TRP A 4 -11.84 -7.56 5.62
N ILE A 5 -11.15 -8.66 5.92
CA ILE A 5 -9.72 -8.66 6.23
C ILE A 5 -9.05 -9.84 5.54
N GLY A 6 -7.80 -9.67 5.13
CA GLY A 6 -7.03 -10.68 4.44
C GLY A 6 -5.95 -10.04 3.57
N ASP A 7 -5.28 -10.87 2.78
CA ASP A 7 -4.37 -10.40 1.75
C ASP A 7 -5.16 -10.05 0.49
N LEU A 8 -5.52 -8.77 0.38
CA LEU A 8 -6.28 -8.26 -0.74
C LEU A 8 -5.47 -8.20 -2.04
N ASN A 9 -4.14 -8.40 -1.98
CA ASN A 9 -3.24 -8.40 -3.13
C ASN A 9 -3.31 -7.13 -4.02
N PHE A 10 -3.81 -6.02 -3.49
CA PHE A 10 -3.70 -4.72 -4.15
C PHE A 10 -2.25 -4.26 -4.12
N ARG A 11 -1.80 -3.71 -5.25
CA ARG A 11 -0.44 -3.18 -5.42
C ARG A 11 -0.50 -1.66 -5.54
N LEU A 12 0.65 -1.02 -5.44
CA LEU A 12 0.79 0.38 -5.79
C LEU A 12 0.61 0.53 -7.31
N ASP A 13 -0.25 1.46 -7.71
CA ASP A 13 -0.51 1.78 -9.10
C ASP A 13 0.70 2.54 -9.67
N GLY A 14 1.40 1.89 -10.59
CA GLY A 14 2.69 2.34 -11.11
C GLY A 14 3.67 1.19 -11.25
N GLU A 15 3.53 0.40 -12.34
CA GLU A 15 4.55 -0.57 -12.76
C GLU A 15 5.94 0.10 -12.99
N ASP A 16 5.97 1.43 -13.08
CA ASP A 16 7.16 2.27 -13.27
C ASP A 16 7.67 2.96 -11.99
N LEU A 17 7.22 2.58 -10.79
CA LEU A 17 7.86 3.03 -9.56
C LEU A 17 9.07 2.14 -9.27
N PRO A 18 10.30 2.55 -9.65
CA PRO A 18 11.47 1.76 -9.31
C PRO A 18 11.53 1.64 -7.79
N SER A 19 11.92 0.45 -7.37
CA SER A 19 11.98 0.03 -5.99
C SER A 19 12.76 1.03 -5.11
N GLU A 20 13.77 1.70 -5.67
CA GLU A 20 14.51 2.81 -5.03
C GLU A 20 13.64 4.02 -4.62
N VAL A 21 12.62 4.36 -5.39
CA VAL A 21 11.72 5.48 -5.08
C VAL A 21 10.80 5.09 -3.92
N ILE A 22 10.33 3.85 -3.89
CA ILE A 22 9.55 3.31 -2.78
C ILE A 22 10.40 3.32 -1.51
N ASP A 23 11.65 2.83 -1.56
CA ASP A 23 12.58 2.89 -0.43
C ASP A 23 12.84 4.32 0.05
N LYS A 24 13.04 5.27 -0.87
CA LYS A 24 13.23 6.69 -0.52
C LYS A 24 12.00 7.27 0.18
N LEU A 25 10.80 6.95 -0.28
CA LEU A 25 9.55 7.41 0.32
C LEU A 25 9.33 6.80 1.70
N ILE A 26 9.65 5.50 1.86
CA ILE A 26 9.61 4.83 3.17
C ILE A 26 10.62 5.47 4.13
N LYS A 27 11.87 5.68 3.71
CA LYS A 27 12.91 6.34 4.51
C LYS A 27 12.56 7.78 4.89
N LYS A 28 11.84 8.48 4.01
CA LYS A 28 11.32 9.84 4.28
C LYS A 28 10.04 9.86 5.10
N ASN A 29 9.50 8.69 5.44
CA ASN A 29 8.20 8.54 6.11
C ASN A 29 7.03 9.18 5.32
N GLU A 30 7.18 9.30 4.00
CA GLU A 30 6.19 9.86 3.07
C GLU A 30 5.20 8.78 2.59
N LEU A 31 4.68 7.99 3.54
CA LEU A 31 3.77 6.89 3.26
C LEU A 31 2.47 7.35 2.61
N ASN A 32 2.02 8.57 2.92
CA ASN A 32 0.81 9.16 2.32
C ASN A 32 0.89 9.22 0.78
N LEU A 33 2.07 9.43 0.21
CA LEU A 33 2.26 9.46 -1.24
C LEU A 33 2.17 8.07 -1.87
N LEU A 34 2.61 7.04 -1.14
CA LEU A 34 2.46 5.64 -1.53
C LEU A 34 0.99 5.23 -1.42
N LEU A 35 0.33 5.53 -0.30
CA LEU A 35 -1.09 5.24 -0.07
C LEU A 35 -2.02 5.97 -1.06
N ALA A 36 -1.64 7.15 -1.53
CA ALA A 36 -2.39 7.85 -2.58
C ALA A 36 -2.35 7.12 -3.94
N ARG A 37 -1.35 6.26 -4.15
CA ARG A 37 -1.21 5.41 -5.33
C ARG A 37 -1.68 3.98 -5.09
N ASP A 38 -2.19 3.68 -3.91
CA ASP A 38 -2.63 2.33 -3.60
C ASP A 38 -3.90 1.98 -4.39
N GLN A 39 -3.90 0.84 -5.09
CA GLN A 39 -5.01 0.44 -5.95
C GLN A 39 -6.30 0.22 -5.15
N LEU A 40 -6.22 -0.27 -3.89
CA LEU A 40 -7.41 -0.42 -3.05
C LEU A 40 -8.04 0.94 -2.80
N LYS A 41 -7.23 1.93 -2.43
CA LYS A 41 -7.72 3.29 -2.18
C LYS A 41 -8.34 3.91 -3.43
N VAL A 42 -7.75 3.69 -4.60
CA VAL A 42 -8.28 4.18 -5.88
C VAL A 42 -9.62 3.53 -6.22
N VAL A 43 -9.79 2.21 -6.05
CA VAL A 43 -11.08 1.54 -6.33
C VAL A 43 -12.15 1.90 -5.31
N MET A 44 -11.76 2.15 -4.05
CA MET A 44 -12.64 2.67 -3.01
C MET A 44 -13.13 4.08 -3.35
N GLU A 45 -12.22 4.98 -3.75
CA GLU A 45 -12.56 6.35 -4.16
C GLU A 45 -13.41 6.40 -5.45
N LYS A 46 -13.14 5.51 -6.41
CA LYS A 46 -13.94 5.38 -7.64
C LYS A 46 -15.32 4.78 -7.40
N GLY A 47 -15.50 4.06 -6.29
CA GLY A 47 -16.73 3.35 -5.98
C GLY A 47 -16.87 2.00 -6.69
N ASP A 48 -15.80 1.51 -7.34
CA ASP A 48 -15.79 0.25 -8.09
C ASP A 48 -15.79 -0.97 -7.16
N ALA A 49 -15.13 -0.85 -6.00
CA ALA A 49 -15.07 -1.88 -4.96
C ALA A 49 -14.88 -1.26 -3.58
N PHE A 50 -15.35 -1.94 -2.52
CA PHE A 50 -15.18 -1.52 -1.12
C PHE A 50 -15.70 -0.09 -0.80
N SER A 51 -16.62 0.46 -1.60
CA SER A 51 -17.16 1.82 -1.45
C SER A 51 -17.93 2.06 -0.15
N GLU A 52 -18.54 1.02 0.40
CA GLU A 52 -19.25 1.06 1.68
C GLU A 52 -18.36 0.69 2.88
N PHE A 53 -17.09 0.35 2.63
CA PHE A 53 -16.13 0.02 3.68
C PHE A 53 -15.32 1.25 4.07
N THR A 54 -14.91 1.31 5.33
CA THR A 54 -14.06 2.39 5.85
C THR A 54 -12.73 1.78 6.29
N GLU A 55 -11.66 2.18 5.62
CA GLU A 55 -10.29 1.84 6.02
C GLU A 55 -9.71 2.97 6.90
N HIS A 56 -9.02 2.60 7.98
CA HIS A 56 -8.35 3.58 8.83
C HIS A 56 -7.06 4.05 8.17
N PRO A 57 -6.59 5.30 8.41
CA PRO A 57 -5.29 5.75 7.92
C PRO A 57 -4.21 4.74 8.31
N ILE A 58 -3.40 4.31 7.34
CA ILE A 58 -2.32 3.33 7.53
C ILE A 58 -1.07 4.08 8.01
N PRO A 59 -0.67 3.98 9.31
CA PRO A 59 0.51 4.66 9.83
C PRO A 59 1.79 3.82 9.69
N PHE A 60 1.72 2.66 9.02
CA PHE A 60 2.82 1.71 8.90
C PHE A 60 3.33 1.63 7.46
N PRO A 61 4.63 1.33 7.26
CA PRO A 61 5.20 1.22 5.93
C PRO A 61 4.70 -0.05 5.22
N PRO A 62 4.85 -0.15 3.89
CA PRO A 62 4.42 -1.32 3.11
C PRO A 62 4.92 -2.62 3.75
N THR A 63 4.07 -3.64 3.81
CA THR A 63 4.38 -4.92 4.48
C THR A 63 4.95 -5.98 3.52
N TYR A 64 5.15 -5.62 2.25
CA TYR A 64 5.65 -6.49 1.20
C TYR A 64 6.46 -5.66 0.17
N LYS A 65 7.57 -6.16 -0.40
CA LYS A 65 8.25 -7.46 -0.19
C LYS A 65 9.48 -7.27 0.70
N PHE A 66 9.63 -8.09 1.75
CA PHE A 66 10.85 -8.10 2.57
C PHE A 66 11.79 -9.22 2.12
N GLU A 67 13.10 -8.99 2.23
CA GLU A 67 14.10 -10.04 2.04
C GLU A 67 13.94 -11.12 3.10
N PHE A 68 14.19 -12.38 2.73
CA PHE A 68 14.14 -13.50 3.66
C PHE A 68 15.14 -13.28 4.81
N HIS A 69 14.66 -13.29 6.06
CA HIS A 69 15.43 -13.02 7.29
C HIS A 69 15.94 -11.58 7.48
N SER A 70 15.40 -10.60 6.73
CA SER A 70 15.76 -9.20 6.90
C SER A 70 14.52 -8.31 6.95
N HIS A 71 14.64 -7.18 7.66
CA HIS A 71 13.66 -6.09 7.56
C HIS A 71 13.96 -5.15 6.38
N ALA A 72 14.96 -5.50 5.57
CA ALA A 72 15.22 -4.84 4.29
C ALA A 72 14.14 -5.24 3.28
N TYR A 73 13.73 -4.27 2.46
CA TYR A 73 12.82 -4.51 1.36
C TYR A 73 13.59 -5.20 0.21
N ASP A 74 13.03 -6.32 -0.27
CA ASP A 74 13.50 -7.04 -1.47
C ASP A 74 12.92 -6.32 -2.69
N LEU A 75 13.72 -5.36 -3.18
CA LEU A 75 13.36 -4.31 -4.11
C LEU A 75 13.95 -4.55 -5.50
#